data_AF-A0A0G4EPQ4-F1
#
_entry.id   AF-A0A0G4EPQ4-F1
#
_cell.length_a   1.000
_cell.length_b   1.000
_cell.length_c   1.000
_cell.angle_alpha   90.00
_cell.angle_beta   90.00
_cell.angle_gamma   90.00
#
_symmetry.space_group_name_H-M   'P 1'
#
loop_
_entity.id
_entity.type
_entity.pdbx_description
1 polymer ?
#
loop_
_entity_poly.entity_id
_entity_poly.type
_entity_poly.pdbx_seq_one_letter_code
_entity_poly.pdbx_strand_id
1 'polypeptide(L)'
;CWYADDSSALGKLHGILVWFRALHRIGPSYAYHPETAKSFLVVKPKLEQIARELFEPERVQIVTGKRFLGGYVGDEGGRAAFLGQKVEGWVHGVRALASAARNFPHTAHAAMTRSLLMKWDYVFRVVLTDECTLSPLREAIANELLPAFFGGPVTPSEVDSMLLPARFGGTGIRDPLDRAAAAYPASRASTKVVYKAVQGKAPFHPGDHRATIRHALTRSKQQQDVAHKTKREAALPHIDRRRHRVLSRSAEYKTSGWLTTLPSTDNNTGLDAAEFRDALNMRYGRHPPGLAARCEHCNQPLTVDHALCCKRYGLVIRRHNELRDTFAELIGMAWGDADECYA
;
A
#
# COMPACT_ATOMS: atom_id res chain seq x y z
N CYS A 1 2.44 29.33 -5.49
CA CYS A 1 2.68 28.27 -4.49
C CYS A 1 4.15 27.88 -4.57
N TRP A 2 4.74 27.54 -3.44
CA TRP A 2 6.15 27.16 -3.34
C TRP A 2 6.26 25.78 -2.69
N TYR A 3 7.12 24.93 -3.23
CA TYR A 3 7.54 23.69 -2.58
C TYR A 3 9.07 23.65 -2.63
N ALA A 4 9.72 23.95 -1.51
CA ALA A 4 11.14 24.27 -1.50
C ALA A 4 11.47 25.37 -2.55
N ASP A 5 12.35 25.08 -3.51
CA ASP A 5 12.75 25.95 -4.61
C ASP A 5 11.79 25.92 -5.82
N ASP A 6 10.91 24.93 -5.89
CA ASP A 6 9.90 24.82 -6.95
C ASP A 6 8.78 25.85 -6.74
N SER A 7 8.81 26.92 -7.53
CA SER A 7 7.74 27.91 -7.59
C SER A 7 6.72 27.57 -8.69
N SER A 8 5.44 27.85 -8.43
CA SER A 8 4.36 27.60 -9.37
C SER A 8 3.25 28.64 -9.24
N ALA A 9 2.62 28.99 -10.35
CA ALA A 9 1.47 29.88 -10.39
C ALA A 9 0.38 29.34 -11.32
N LEU A 10 -0.87 29.66 -11.02
CA LEU A 10 -2.04 29.29 -11.82
C LEU A 10 -2.89 30.53 -12.06
N GLY A 11 -3.27 30.79 -13.31
CA GLY A 11 -4.01 31.99 -13.67
C GLY A 11 -4.19 32.16 -15.19
N LYS A 12 -4.64 33.35 -15.59
CA LYS A 12 -4.70 33.74 -17.00
C LYS A 12 -3.28 33.99 -17.53
N LEU A 13 -3.05 33.74 -18.83
CA LEU A 13 -1.72 33.87 -19.46
C LEU A 13 -1.03 35.20 -19.14
N HIS A 14 -1.72 36.33 -19.31
CA HIS A 14 -1.15 37.64 -19.01
C HIS A 14 -0.79 37.82 -17.53
N GLY A 15 -1.62 37.32 -16.60
CA GLY A 15 -1.33 37.36 -15.17
C GLY A 15 -0.10 36.51 -14.80
N ILE A 16 0.07 35.35 -15.46
CA ILE A 16 1.26 34.50 -15.29
C ILE A 16 2.51 35.20 -15.84
N LEU A 17 2.42 35.88 -16.98
CA LEU A 17 3.54 36.65 -17.54
C LEU A 17 4.00 37.76 -16.58
N VAL A 18 3.06 38.54 -16.05
CA VAL A 18 3.35 39.60 -15.07
C VAL A 18 4.01 39.01 -13.83
N TRP A 19 3.48 37.89 -13.31
CA TRP A 19 4.05 37.19 -12.17
C TRP A 19 5.48 36.68 -12.46
N PHE A 20 5.71 36.08 -13.63
CA PHE A 20 7.01 35.54 -14.02
C PHE A 20 8.08 36.64 -14.16
N ARG A 21 7.74 37.76 -14.80
CA ARG A 21 8.62 38.93 -14.89
C ARG A 21 8.92 39.54 -13.52
N ALA A 22 7.92 39.61 -12.64
CA ALA A 22 8.12 40.07 -11.28
C ALA A 22 9.07 39.14 -10.50
N LEU A 23 8.96 37.82 -10.72
CA LEU A 23 9.83 36.82 -10.12
C LEU A 23 11.29 36.99 -10.56
N HIS A 24 11.54 37.26 -11.84
CA HIS A 24 12.88 37.57 -12.35
C HIS A 24 13.44 38.89 -11.80
N ARG A 25 12.58 39.90 -11.63
CA ARG A 25 12.99 41.22 -11.12
C ARG A 25 13.29 41.20 -9.62
N ILE A 26 12.45 40.52 -8.83
CA ILE A 26 12.48 40.55 -7.36
C ILE A 26 13.23 39.34 -6.79
N GLY A 27 13.17 38.18 -7.44
CA GLY A 27 13.83 36.95 -6.99
C GLY A 27 15.31 37.11 -6.62
N PRO A 28 16.13 37.81 -7.43
CA PRO A 28 17.56 38.00 -7.13
C PRO A 28 17.84 38.66 -5.77
N SER A 29 16.96 39.54 -5.26
CA SER A 29 17.14 40.12 -3.92
C SER A 29 16.97 39.11 -2.78
N TYR A 30 16.41 37.94 -3.08
CA TYR A 30 16.23 36.81 -2.18
C TYR A 30 17.14 35.62 -2.56
N ALA A 31 18.17 35.85 -3.39
CA ALA A 31 19.03 34.81 -3.95
C ALA A 31 18.27 33.72 -4.74
N TYR A 32 17.05 34.03 -5.22
CA TYR A 32 16.27 33.14 -6.08
C TYR A 32 16.41 33.58 -7.54
N HIS A 33 17.06 32.75 -8.35
CA HIS A 33 17.30 33.04 -9.76
C HIS A 33 16.51 32.06 -10.62
N PRO A 34 15.34 32.45 -11.16
CA PRO A 34 14.53 31.55 -11.97
C PRO A 34 15.30 31.16 -13.24
N GLU A 35 15.42 29.87 -13.49
CA GLU A 35 16.06 29.36 -14.70
C GLU A 35 14.99 29.17 -15.78
N THR A 36 15.00 30.05 -16.80
CA THR A 36 14.01 30.04 -17.89
C THR A 36 13.99 28.70 -18.63
N ALA A 37 15.17 28.09 -18.84
CA ALA A 37 15.30 26.80 -19.49
C ALA A 37 14.64 25.64 -18.73
N LYS A 38 14.51 25.74 -17.40
CA LYS A 38 13.82 24.76 -16.56
C LYS A 38 12.38 25.16 -16.22
N SER A 39 11.96 26.34 -16.67
CA SER A 39 10.63 26.88 -16.41
C SER A 39 9.65 26.45 -17.49
N PHE A 40 8.52 25.88 -17.07
CA PHE A 40 7.49 25.34 -17.96
C PHE A 40 6.19 26.11 -17.80
N LEU A 41 5.61 26.53 -18.92
CA LEU A 41 4.25 27.05 -18.99
C LEU A 41 3.33 25.95 -19.53
N VAL A 42 2.54 25.34 -18.63
CA VAL A 42 1.57 24.31 -18.99
C VAL A 42 0.26 24.97 -19.40
N VAL A 43 -0.14 24.80 -20.67
CA VAL A 43 -1.33 25.45 -21.26
C VAL A 43 -2.31 24.45 -21.83
N LYS A 44 -3.58 24.85 -21.93
CA LYS A 44 -4.56 24.08 -22.70
C LYS A 44 -4.17 24.13 -24.19
N PRO A 45 -4.38 23.05 -24.98
CA PRO A 45 -4.02 23.02 -26.39
C PRO A 45 -4.54 24.22 -27.21
N LYS A 46 -5.78 24.67 -26.92
CA LYS A 46 -6.41 25.82 -27.58
C LYS A 46 -5.71 27.17 -27.34
N LEU A 47 -4.86 27.25 -26.32
CA LEU A 47 -4.15 28.48 -25.93
C LEU A 47 -2.65 28.40 -26.27
N GLU A 48 -2.19 27.31 -26.87
CA GLU A 48 -0.77 27.07 -27.11
C GLU A 48 -0.15 28.13 -28.03
N GLN A 49 -0.81 28.44 -29.15
CA GLN A 49 -0.33 29.46 -30.08
C GLN A 49 -0.24 30.84 -29.43
N ILE A 50 -1.31 31.26 -28.73
CA ILE A 50 -1.35 32.54 -28.01
C ILE A 50 -0.27 32.58 -26.93
N ALA A 51 -0.02 31.47 -26.23
CA ALA A 51 1.03 31.39 -25.23
C ALA A 51 2.42 31.50 -25.88
N ARG A 52 2.64 30.89 -27.05
CA ARG A 52 3.91 30.97 -27.79
C ARG A 52 4.24 32.39 -28.20
N GLU A 53 3.26 33.11 -28.73
CA GLU A 53 3.42 34.52 -29.10
C GLU A 53 3.68 35.40 -27.87
N LEU A 54 2.92 35.19 -26.78
CA LEU A 54 3.01 36.04 -25.59
C LEU A 54 4.28 35.82 -24.76
N PHE A 55 4.80 34.60 -24.71
CA PHE A 55 5.96 34.22 -23.91
C PHE A 55 7.25 34.02 -24.72
N GLU A 56 7.25 34.33 -26.03
CA GLU A 56 8.44 34.28 -26.90
C GLU A 56 9.65 34.99 -26.27
N PRO A 57 9.52 36.22 -25.71
CA PRO A 57 10.66 36.94 -25.16
C PRO A 57 11.23 36.29 -23.89
N GLU A 58 10.40 35.54 -23.16
CA GLU A 58 10.73 34.96 -21.87
C GLU A 58 11.48 33.62 -21.99
N ARG A 59 11.52 33.03 -23.19
CA ARG A 59 12.18 31.75 -23.50
C ARG A 59 11.81 30.59 -22.57
N VAL A 60 10.57 30.61 -22.04
CA VAL A 60 10.02 29.49 -21.25
C VAL A 60 9.50 28.38 -22.14
N GLN A 61 9.59 27.13 -21.65
CA GLN A 61 9.10 25.98 -22.40
C GLN A 61 7.57 25.89 -22.32
N ILE A 62 6.91 26.01 -23.46
CA ILE A 62 5.44 25.90 -23.55
C ILE A 62 5.06 24.48 -23.90
N VAL A 63 4.27 23.87 -23.02
CA VAL A 63 3.87 22.47 -23.11
C VAL A 63 2.39 22.33 -22.77
N THR A 64 1.76 21.26 -23.23
CA THR A 64 0.36 20.94 -22.91
C THR A 64 0.21 20.05 -21.69
N GLY A 65 1.30 19.40 -21.25
CA GLY A 65 1.38 18.71 -19.98
C GLY A 65 2.80 18.44 -19.52
N LYS A 66 2.96 18.24 -18.21
CA LYS A 66 4.27 18.06 -17.56
C LYS A 66 4.11 17.37 -16.21
N ARG A 67 5.15 16.63 -15.83
CA ARG A 67 5.32 16.11 -14.46
C ARG A 67 5.54 17.27 -13.47
N PHE A 68 4.86 17.23 -12.33
CA PHE A 68 4.99 18.25 -11.29
C PHE A 68 4.79 17.63 -9.91
N LEU A 69 5.75 17.85 -8.99
CA LEU A 69 5.74 17.35 -7.61
C LEU A 69 5.26 15.89 -7.50
N GLY A 70 5.87 15.00 -8.28
CA GLY A 70 5.55 13.57 -8.27
C GLY A 70 4.22 13.18 -8.95
N GLY A 71 3.41 14.13 -9.42
CA GLY A 71 2.22 13.93 -10.23
C GLY A 71 2.39 14.36 -11.69
N TYR A 72 1.27 14.57 -12.39
CA TYR A 72 1.21 15.02 -13.77
C TYR A 72 0.07 16.04 -13.96
N VAL A 73 0.35 17.12 -14.69
CA VAL A 73 -0.61 18.21 -14.96
C VAL A 73 -0.71 18.41 -16.47
N GLY A 74 -1.93 18.62 -16.97
CA GLY A 74 -2.17 18.98 -18.37
C GLY A 74 -2.86 17.87 -19.15
N ASP A 75 -2.27 17.50 -20.29
CA ASP A 75 -2.85 16.60 -21.28
C ASP A 75 -3.07 15.16 -20.77
N GLU A 76 -4.11 14.51 -21.29
CA GLU A 76 -4.51 13.17 -20.86
C GLU A 76 -3.57 12.08 -21.37
N GLY A 77 -3.04 12.22 -22.59
CA GLY A 77 -2.13 11.25 -23.20
C GLY A 77 -0.82 11.13 -22.43
N GLY A 78 -0.21 12.25 -22.09
CA GLY A 78 1.01 12.32 -21.28
C GLY A 78 0.78 11.90 -19.82
N ARG A 79 -0.40 12.16 -19.26
CA ARG A 79 -0.79 11.60 -17.95
C ARG A 79 -0.82 10.07 -18.01
N ALA A 80 -1.46 9.50 -19.04
CA ALA A 80 -1.54 8.06 -19.25
C ALA A 80 -0.15 7.45 -19.47
N ALA A 81 0.71 8.08 -20.28
CA ALA A 81 2.09 7.63 -20.50
C ALA A 81 2.93 7.67 -19.21
N PHE A 82 2.82 8.74 -18.41
CA PHE A 82 3.47 8.84 -17.12
C PHE A 82 3.04 7.74 -16.16
N LEU A 83 1.72 7.49 -16.09
CA LEU A 83 1.16 6.45 -15.23
C LEU A 83 1.56 5.05 -15.72
N GLY A 84 1.55 4.80 -17.03
CA GLY A 84 2.02 3.56 -17.63
C GLY A 84 3.47 3.24 -17.25
N GLN A 85 4.37 4.22 -17.35
CA GLN A 85 5.77 4.07 -16.91
C GLN A 85 5.87 3.74 -15.41
N LYS A 86 5.02 4.35 -14.57
CA LYS A 86 5.00 4.04 -13.13
C LYS A 86 4.51 2.63 -12.87
N VAL A 87 3.44 2.22 -13.53
CA VAL A 87 2.88 0.87 -13.42
C VAL A 87 3.88 -0.17 -13.87
N GLU A 88 4.59 0.04 -14.98
CA GLU A 88 5.65 -0.86 -15.44
C GLU A 88 6.73 -1.06 -14.37
N GLY A 89 7.22 0.03 -13.76
CA GLY A 89 8.19 -0.04 -12.67
C GLY A 89 7.64 -0.75 -11.43
N TRP A 90 6.36 -0.58 -11.11
CA TRP A 90 5.72 -1.29 -10.00
C TRP A 90 5.50 -2.77 -10.28
N VAL A 91 5.09 -3.12 -11.50
CA VAL A 91 5.00 -4.51 -11.95
C VAL A 91 6.36 -5.19 -11.82
N HIS A 92 7.44 -4.55 -12.30
CA HIS A 92 8.80 -5.06 -12.10
C HIS A 92 9.12 -5.27 -10.61
N GLY A 93 8.78 -4.30 -9.76
CA GLY A 93 8.95 -4.43 -8.30
C GLY A 93 8.15 -5.59 -7.69
N VAL A 94 6.90 -5.80 -8.12
CA VAL A 94 6.04 -6.92 -7.71
C VAL A 94 6.68 -8.25 -8.11
N ARG A 95 7.20 -8.37 -9.34
CA ARG A 95 7.89 -9.57 -9.83
C ARG A 95 9.17 -9.86 -9.06
N ALA A 96 9.95 -8.83 -8.74
CA ALA A 96 11.14 -8.98 -7.91
C ALA A 96 10.78 -9.48 -6.50
N LEU A 97 9.71 -8.96 -5.90
CA LEU A 97 9.21 -9.44 -4.61
C LEU A 97 8.64 -10.87 -4.68
N ALA A 98 7.94 -11.23 -5.77
CA ALA A 98 7.47 -12.60 -6.00
C ALA A 98 8.66 -13.58 -6.10
N SER A 99 9.74 -13.17 -6.78
CA SER A 99 10.98 -13.93 -6.86
C SER A 99 11.61 -14.13 -5.48
N ALA A 100 11.74 -13.06 -4.70
CA ALA A 100 12.27 -13.11 -3.34
C ALA A 100 11.39 -13.94 -2.39
N ALA A 101 10.07 -13.90 -2.55
CA ALA A 101 9.11 -14.60 -1.71
C ALA A 101 9.24 -16.13 -1.76
N ARG A 102 9.91 -16.69 -2.77
CA ARG A 102 10.23 -18.12 -2.81
C ARG A 102 11.08 -18.54 -1.61
N ASN A 103 12.05 -17.71 -1.22
CA ASN A 103 12.98 -17.99 -0.13
C ASN A 103 12.70 -17.16 1.13
N PHE A 104 12.20 -15.93 0.97
CA PHE A 104 12.00 -14.97 2.06
C PHE A 104 10.59 -14.36 2.03
N PRO A 105 9.51 -15.17 2.11
CA PRO A 105 8.14 -14.70 1.92
C PRO A 105 7.72 -13.64 2.94
N HIS A 106 8.15 -13.75 4.20
CA HIS A 106 7.79 -12.78 5.22
C HIS A 106 8.44 -11.40 4.96
N THR A 107 9.74 -11.38 4.68
CA THR A 107 10.46 -10.14 4.32
C THR A 107 9.93 -9.52 3.04
N ALA A 108 9.62 -10.34 2.03
CA ALA A 108 9.02 -9.87 0.79
C ALA A 108 7.62 -9.28 1.01
N HIS A 109 6.81 -9.87 1.89
CA HIS A 109 5.51 -9.32 2.30
C HIS A 109 5.65 -7.98 3.03
N ALA A 110 6.61 -7.88 3.96
CA ALA A 110 6.91 -6.62 4.65
C ALA A 110 7.37 -5.55 3.66
N ALA A 111 8.26 -5.87 2.73
CA ALA A 111 8.72 -4.95 1.69
C ALA A 111 7.57 -4.51 0.77
N MET A 112 6.67 -5.41 0.40
CA MET A 112 5.46 -5.09 -0.36
C MET A 112 4.61 -4.06 0.39
N THR A 113 4.22 -4.39 1.63
CA THR A 113 3.24 -3.61 2.40
C THR A 113 3.79 -2.29 2.94
N ARG A 114 5.10 -2.21 3.22
CA ARG A 114 5.74 -1.05 3.84
C ARG A 114 6.51 -0.16 2.85
N SER A 115 6.87 -0.67 1.67
CA SER A 115 7.60 0.10 0.66
C SER A 115 6.81 0.25 -0.63
N LEU A 116 6.57 -0.84 -1.36
CA LEU A 116 6.02 -0.73 -2.72
C LEU A 116 4.60 -0.16 -2.73
N LEU A 117 3.73 -0.61 -1.80
CA LEU A 117 2.40 -0.03 -1.61
C LEU A 117 2.45 1.48 -1.38
N MET A 118 3.41 1.97 -0.59
CA MET A 118 3.49 3.39 -0.23
C MET A 118 3.84 4.27 -1.42
N LYS A 119 4.65 3.76 -2.35
CA LYS A 119 5.04 4.47 -3.58
C LYS A 119 3.84 4.78 -4.47
N TRP A 120 2.97 3.80 -4.72
CA TRP A 120 1.78 4.05 -5.53
C TRP A 120 0.65 4.74 -4.78
N ASP A 121 0.56 4.57 -3.45
CA ASP A 121 -0.42 5.30 -2.62
C ASP A 121 -0.22 6.82 -2.76
N TYR A 122 1.03 7.27 -2.90
CA TYR A 122 1.34 8.65 -3.20
C TYR A 122 0.78 9.08 -4.57
N VAL A 123 1.07 8.31 -5.63
CA VAL A 123 0.63 8.65 -7.00
C VAL A 123 -0.89 8.67 -7.11
N PHE A 124 -1.58 7.69 -6.52
CA PHE A 124 -3.05 7.62 -6.53
C PHE A 124 -3.72 8.81 -5.82
N ARG A 125 -3.02 9.52 -4.93
CA ARG A 125 -3.55 10.75 -4.30
C ARG A 125 -3.43 11.98 -5.19
N VAL A 126 -2.56 11.96 -6.21
CA VAL A 126 -2.22 13.16 -7.00
C VAL A 126 -2.48 12.99 -8.50
N VAL A 127 -2.71 11.76 -8.99
CA VAL A 127 -2.99 11.47 -10.40
C VAL A 127 -4.30 10.68 -10.53
N LEU A 128 -5.20 11.16 -11.39
CA LEU A 128 -6.36 10.40 -11.83
C LEU A 128 -5.90 9.18 -12.61
N THR A 129 -6.42 8.04 -12.20
CA THR A 129 -5.95 6.72 -12.63
C THR A 129 -7.16 5.92 -13.10
N ASP A 130 -7.09 5.36 -14.30
CA ASP A 130 -8.10 4.46 -14.85
C ASP A 130 -7.77 2.99 -14.57
N GLU A 131 -8.79 2.15 -14.62
CA GLU A 131 -8.68 0.72 -14.34
C GLU A 131 -7.80 -0.01 -15.36
N CYS A 132 -7.89 0.36 -16.64
CA CYS A 132 -7.10 -0.25 -17.72
C CYS A 132 -5.60 -0.13 -17.45
N THR A 133 -5.14 1.06 -17.05
CA THR A 133 -3.72 1.29 -16.76
C THR A 133 -3.22 0.51 -15.54
N LEU A 134 -4.09 0.21 -14.57
CA LEU A 134 -3.72 -0.56 -13.36
C LEU A 134 -3.89 -2.07 -13.50
N SER A 135 -4.59 -2.54 -14.53
CA SER A 135 -4.85 -3.97 -14.75
C SER A 135 -3.56 -4.81 -14.74
N PRO A 136 -2.47 -4.42 -15.42
CA PRO A 136 -1.20 -5.15 -15.37
C PRO A 136 -0.62 -5.28 -13.95
N LEU A 137 -0.80 -4.25 -13.12
CA LEU A 137 -0.33 -4.28 -11.74
C LEU A 137 -1.15 -5.26 -10.89
N ARG A 138 -2.48 -5.22 -11.01
CA ARG A 138 -3.37 -6.15 -10.30
C ARG A 138 -3.09 -7.59 -10.72
N GLU A 139 -2.90 -7.82 -12.02
CA GLU A 139 -2.56 -9.14 -12.57
C GLU A 139 -1.22 -9.66 -12.05
N ALA A 140 -0.16 -8.84 -12.01
CA ALA A 140 1.13 -9.26 -11.46
C ALA A 140 1.01 -9.65 -9.97
N ILE A 141 0.20 -8.92 -9.20
CA ILE A 141 -0.04 -9.28 -7.79
C ILE A 141 -0.82 -10.61 -7.71
N ALA A 142 -1.88 -10.75 -8.50
CA ALA A 142 -2.78 -11.90 -8.48
C ALA A 142 -2.11 -13.20 -8.96
N ASN A 143 -1.34 -13.12 -10.04
CA ASN A 143 -0.84 -14.28 -10.78
C ASN A 143 0.60 -14.63 -10.42
N GLU A 144 1.38 -13.71 -9.86
CA GLU A 144 2.80 -13.92 -9.56
C GLU A 144 3.07 -13.80 -8.04
N LEU A 145 2.69 -12.68 -7.43
CA LEU A 145 3.04 -12.41 -6.03
C LEU A 145 2.26 -13.25 -5.02
N LEU A 146 0.93 -13.31 -5.13
CA LEU A 146 0.11 -14.11 -4.23
C LEU A 146 0.52 -15.60 -4.32
N PRO A 147 0.58 -16.24 -5.50
CA PRO A 147 1.04 -17.62 -5.59
C PRO A 147 2.42 -17.86 -4.96
N ALA A 148 3.35 -16.92 -5.10
CA ALA A 148 4.67 -17.02 -4.46
C ALA A 148 4.59 -17.01 -2.93
N PHE A 149 3.72 -16.18 -2.33
CA PHE A 149 3.49 -16.18 -0.88
C PHE A 149 2.80 -17.45 -0.37
N PHE A 150 1.92 -18.06 -1.16
CA PHE A 150 1.20 -19.26 -0.76
C PHE A 150 1.94 -20.55 -1.09
N GLY A 151 2.97 -20.51 -1.94
CA GLY A 151 3.69 -21.69 -2.41
C GLY A 151 2.85 -22.56 -3.35
N GLY A 152 1.86 -21.99 -4.04
CA GLY A 152 0.93 -22.73 -4.87
C GLY A 152 -0.11 -21.84 -5.56
N PRO A 153 -0.97 -22.40 -6.43
CA PRO A 153 -1.94 -21.62 -7.19
C PRO A 153 -2.96 -20.90 -6.29
N VAL A 154 -3.48 -19.77 -6.80
CA VAL A 154 -4.51 -18.96 -6.16
C VAL A 154 -5.63 -18.75 -7.17
N THR A 155 -6.88 -19.04 -6.79
CA THR A 155 -8.01 -18.85 -7.70
C THR A 155 -8.42 -17.37 -7.76
N PRO A 156 -9.05 -16.91 -8.86
CA PRO A 156 -9.56 -15.54 -8.95
C PRO A 156 -10.49 -15.15 -7.78
N SER A 157 -11.33 -16.08 -7.31
CA SER A 157 -12.21 -15.85 -6.15
C SER A 157 -11.45 -15.65 -4.83
N GLU A 158 -10.28 -16.27 -4.69
CA GLU A 158 -9.43 -16.10 -3.51
C GLU A 158 -8.65 -14.79 -3.56
N VAL A 159 -8.22 -14.35 -4.75
CA VAL A 159 -7.49 -13.09 -4.95
C VAL A 159 -8.25 -11.91 -4.34
N ASP A 160 -9.55 -11.79 -4.61
CA ASP A 160 -10.35 -10.66 -4.09
C ASP A 160 -10.43 -10.63 -2.57
N SER A 161 -10.46 -11.80 -1.92
CA SER A 161 -10.39 -11.91 -0.46
C SER A 161 -9.00 -11.61 0.08
N MET A 162 -7.96 -12.04 -0.63
CA MET A 162 -6.55 -11.85 -0.25
C MET A 162 -6.10 -10.39 -0.41
N LEU A 163 -6.68 -9.64 -1.34
CA LEU A 163 -6.40 -8.22 -1.57
C LEU A 163 -7.12 -7.27 -0.60
N LEU A 164 -7.76 -7.80 0.44
CA LEU A 164 -8.33 -7.01 1.52
C LEU A 164 -7.27 -6.57 2.55
N PRO A 165 -7.55 -5.52 3.33
CA PRO A 165 -6.75 -5.22 4.52
C PRO A 165 -6.75 -6.41 5.50
N ALA A 166 -5.65 -6.58 6.23
CA ALA A 166 -5.47 -7.72 7.13
C ALA A 166 -6.61 -7.85 8.17
N ARG A 167 -7.10 -6.72 8.71
CA ARG A 167 -8.24 -6.67 9.64
C ARG A 167 -9.57 -7.17 9.07
N PHE A 168 -9.70 -7.24 7.74
CA PHE A 168 -10.86 -7.80 7.04
C PHE A 168 -10.59 -9.23 6.53
N GLY A 169 -9.55 -9.90 7.03
CA GLY A 169 -9.20 -11.27 6.63
C GLY A 169 -8.28 -11.36 5.41
N GLY A 170 -7.90 -10.23 4.80
CA GLY A 170 -6.96 -10.22 3.69
C GLY A 170 -5.49 -10.34 4.12
N THR A 171 -4.60 -10.15 3.15
CA THR A 171 -3.14 -10.22 3.35
C THR A 171 -2.55 -8.89 3.82
N GLY A 172 -3.32 -7.80 3.77
CA GLY A 172 -2.82 -6.44 3.98
C GLY A 172 -2.28 -5.77 2.72
N ILE A 173 -2.10 -6.53 1.64
CA ILE A 173 -1.89 -5.99 0.29
C ILE A 173 -3.26 -5.54 -0.21
N ARG A 174 -3.42 -4.23 -0.44
CA ARG A 174 -4.70 -3.66 -0.88
C ARG A 174 -4.78 -3.70 -2.40
N ASP A 175 -5.95 -4.04 -2.93
CA ASP A 175 -6.22 -3.99 -4.37
C ASP A 175 -5.87 -2.58 -4.92
N PRO A 176 -4.98 -2.47 -5.94
CA PRO A 176 -4.62 -1.17 -6.50
C PRO A 176 -5.82 -0.44 -7.12
N LEU A 177 -6.82 -1.16 -7.65
CA LEU A 177 -8.03 -0.56 -8.24
C LEU A 177 -8.89 0.09 -7.16
N ASP A 178 -9.24 -0.67 -6.11
CA ASP A 178 -10.01 -0.17 -4.96
C ASP A 178 -9.28 1.03 -4.31
N ARG A 179 -7.94 0.94 -4.24
CA ARG A 179 -7.15 2.01 -3.62
C ARG A 179 -7.11 3.27 -4.47
N ALA A 180 -6.93 3.16 -5.78
CA ALA A 180 -6.91 4.29 -6.69
C ALA A 180 -8.26 5.02 -6.71
N ALA A 181 -9.36 4.28 -6.77
CA ALA A 181 -10.72 4.82 -6.72
C ALA A 181 -10.99 5.66 -5.46
N ALA A 182 -10.43 5.27 -4.31
CA ALA A 182 -10.63 5.97 -3.05
C ALA A 182 -9.62 7.11 -2.78
N ALA A 183 -8.36 6.98 -3.24
CA ALA A 183 -7.27 7.86 -2.84
C ALA A 183 -7.40 9.29 -3.41
N TYR A 184 -7.70 9.42 -4.70
CA TYR A 184 -7.79 10.73 -5.36
C TYR A 184 -8.97 11.57 -4.83
N PRO A 185 -10.20 11.04 -4.71
CA PRO A 185 -11.31 11.81 -4.13
C PRO A 185 -11.06 12.24 -2.69
N ALA A 186 -10.45 11.37 -1.87
CA ALA A 186 -10.09 11.70 -0.49
C ALA A 186 -9.07 12.85 -0.44
N SER A 187 -8.01 12.77 -1.26
CA SER A 187 -6.99 13.81 -1.38
C SER A 187 -7.58 15.17 -1.81
N ARG A 188 -8.47 15.16 -2.82
CA ARG A 188 -9.16 16.35 -3.30
C ARG A 188 -10.10 16.95 -2.24
N ALA A 189 -10.79 16.10 -1.47
CA ALA A 189 -11.65 16.56 -0.38
C ALA A 189 -10.82 17.17 0.78
N SER A 190 -9.70 16.54 1.15
CA SER A 190 -8.79 17.01 2.20
C SER A 190 -8.13 18.35 1.87
N THR A 191 -7.80 18.58 0.61
CA THR A 191 -7.11 19.81 0.13
C THR A 191 -8.07 20.93 -0.25
N LYS A 192 -9.38 20.78 0.02
CA LYS A 192 -10.43 21.72 -0.42
C LYS A 192 -10.22 23.16 0.03
N VAL A 193 -9.80 23.34 1.28
CA VAL A 193 -9.55 24.68 1.85
C VAL A 193 -8.38 25.35 1.14
N VAL A 194 -7.29 24.61 0.93
CA VAL A 194 -6.07 25.12 0.28
C VAL A 194 -6.35 25.53 -1.16
N TYR A 195 -6.96 24.67 -1.98
CA TYR A 195 -7.15 25.03 -3.40
C TYR A 195 -8.13 26.19 -3.57
N LYS A 196 -9.15 26.32 -2.70
CA LYS A 196 -10.06 27.48 -2.73
C LYS A 196 -9.34 28.78 -2.40
N ALA A 197 -8.43 28.73 -1.42
CA ALA A 197 -7.61 29.89 -1.06
C ALA A 197 -6.61 30.27 -2.16
N VAL A 198 -5.96 29.28 -2.78
CA VAL A 198 -5.09 29.51 -3.95
C VAL A 198 -5.85 30.14 -5.12
N GLN A 199 -7.14 29.82 -5.29
CA GLN A 199 -8.01 30.44 -6.29
C GLN A 199 -8.54 31.83 -5.90
N GLY A 200 -8.19 32.36 -4.72
CA GLY A 200 -8.72 33.62 -4.20
C GLY A 200 -10.21 33.57 -3.86
N LYS A 201 -10.80 32.38 -3.74
CA LYS A 201 -12.25 32.20 -3.50
C LYS A 201 -12.63 32.18 -2.02
N ALA A 202 -11.66 32.04 -1.12
CA ALA A 202 -11.84 32.04 0.32
C ALA A 202 -10.50 32.35 1.01
N PRO A 203 -10.50 32.95 2.21
CA PRO A 203 -9.28 33.05 3.01
C PRO A 203 -8.76 31.68 3.45
N PHE A 204 -7.46 31.56 3.65
CA PHE A 204 -6.85 30.34 4.19
C PHE A 204 -6.81 30.40 5.71
N HIS A 205 -7.48 29.45 6.36
CA HIS A 205 -7.40 29.24 7.81
C HIS A 205 -6.83 27.85 8.11
N PRO A 206 -5.67 27.75 8.82
CA PRO A 206 -5.06 26.46 9.15
C PRO A 206 -5.97 25.53 9.95
N GLY A 207 -6.81 26.09 10.84
CA GLY A 207 -7.78 25.33 11.64
C GLY A 207 -8.80 24.60 10.77
N ASP A 208 -9.43 25.32 9.85
CA ASP A 208 -10.40 24.78 8.90
C ASP A 208 -9.78 23.72 7.99
N HIS A 209 -8.53 23.94 7.57
CA HIS A 209 -7.81 22.96 6.75
C HIS A 209 -7.59 21.66 7.51
N ARG A 210 -7.10 21.71 8.76
CA ARG A 210 -6.92 20.52 9.61
C ARG A 210 -8.24 19.79 9.87
N ALA A 211 -9.31 20.54 10.15
CA ALA A 211 -10.64 19.97 10.35
C ALA A 211 -11.16 19.28 9.08
N THR A 212 -10.98 19.92 7.92
CA THR A 212 -11.37 19.37 6.61
C THR A 212 -10.59 18.09 6.27
N ILE A 213 -9.28 18.07 6.52
CA ILE A 213 -8.46 16.86 6.36
C ILE A 213 -9.02 15.73 7.23
N ARG A 214 -9.21 15.99 8.53
CA ARG A 214 -9.70 14.98 9.48
C ARG A 214 -11.06 14.42 9.03
N HIS A 215 -12.01 15.29 8.71
CA HIS A 215 -13.34 14.89 8.25
C HIS A 215 -13.32 14.11 6.94
N ALA A 216 -12.53 14.54 5.94
CA ALA A 216 -12.40 13.85 4.67
C ALA A 216 -11.78 12.46 4.82
N LEU A 217 -10.71 12.34 5.63
CA LEU A 217 -10.04 11.07 5.87
C LEU A 217 -10.92 10.11 6.69
N THR A 218 -11.62 10.59 7.71
CA THR A 218 -12.56 9.77 8.49
C THR A 218 -13.67 9.22 7.61
N ARG A 219 -14.31 10.06 6.78
CA ARG A 219 -15.36 9.61 5.85
C ARG A 219 -14.84 8.62 4.82
N SER A 220 -13.68 8.89 4.23
CA SER A 220 -13.06 7.97 3.27
C SER A 220 -12.77 6.61 3.91
N LYS A 221 -12.22 6.58 5.13
CA LYS A 221 -11.99 5.36 5.89
C LYS A 221 -13.28 4.59 6.18
N GLN A 222 -14.35 5.28 6.60
CA GLN A 222 -15.65 4.65 6.85
C GLN A 222 -16.23 4.02 5.58
N GLN A 223 -16.20 4.73 4.45
CA GLN A 223 -16.67 4.21 3.16
C GLN A 223 -15.86 2.97 2.73
N GLN A 224 -14.53 3.03 2.86
CA GLN A 224 -13.66 1.89 2.57
C GLN A 224 -13.96 0.71 3.49
N ASP A 225 -14.19 0.94 4.78
CA ASP A 225 -14.47 -0.13 5.74
C ASP A 225 -15.81 -0.83 5.46
N VAL A 226 -16.83 -0.08 5.02
CA VAL A 226 -18.08 -0.65 4.52
C VAL A 226 -17.82 -1.47 3.25
N ALA A 227 -17.10 -0.91 2.27
CA ALA A 227 -16.82 -1.61 1.01
C ALA A 227 -16.02 -2.91 1.22
N HIS A 228 -14.99 -2.89 2.08
CA HIS A 228 -14.22 -4.09 2.41
C HIS A 228 -15.07 -5.13 3.13
N LYS A 229 -15.97 -4.71 4.03
CA LYS A 229 -16.91 -5.62 4.70
C LYS A 229 -17.84 -6.28 3.68
N THR A 230 -18.42 -5.50 2.77
CA THR A 230 -19.29 -6.02 1.70
C THR A 230 -18.53 -6.98 0.77
N LYS A 231 -17.32 -6.63 0.31
CA LYS A 231 -16.49 -7.48 -0.55
C LYS A 231 -16.14 -8.81 0.14
N ARG A 232 -15.85 -8.76 1.44
CA ARG A 232 -15.64 -9.96 2.25
C ARG A 232 -16.90 -10.82 2.34
N GLU A 233 -18.04 -10.22 2.67
CA GLU A 233 -19.32 -10.93 2.79
C GLU A 233 -19.75 -11.57 1.47
N ALA A 234 -19.49 -10.91 0.34
CA ALA A 234 -19.75 -11.44 -0.99
C ALA A 234 -18.86 -12.64 -1.36
N ALA A 235 -17.65 -12.75 -0.79
CA ALA A 235 -16.74 -13.87 -1.04
C ALA A 235 -17.07 -15.13 -0.22
N LEU A 236 -17.78 -14.99 0.91
CA LEU A 236 -18.07 -16.10 1.83
C LEU A 236 -18.95 -17.23 1.25
N PRO A 237 -19.98 -16.99 0.43
CA PRO A 237 -20.84 -18.05 -0.10
C PRO A 237 -20.14 -19.01 -1.06
N HIS A 238 -19.01 -18.62 -1.64
CA HIS A 238 -18.27 -19.41 -2.64
C HIS A 238 -17.16 -20.27 -2.02
N ILE A 239 -17.13 -20.32 -0.69
CA ILE A 239 -16.08 -20.97 0.09
C ILE A 239 -16.70 -22.12 0.89
N ASP A 240 -16.01 -23.25 0.97
CA ASP A 240 -16.48 -24.39 1.75
C ASP A 240 -16.73 -24.02 3.23
N ARG A 241 -17.59 -24.79 3.91
CA ARG A 241 -17.99 -24.50 5.30
C ARG A 241 -16.81 -24.43 6.28
N ARG A 242 -15.71 -25.15 6.01
CA ARG A 242 -14.52 -25.18 6.87
C ARG A 242 -13.71 -23.90 6.70
N ARG A 243 -13.36 -23.54 5.47
CA ARG A 243 -12.66 -22.30 5.13
C ARG A 243 -13.46 -21.06 5.53
N HIS A 244 -14.78 -21.10 5.39
CA HIS A 244 -15.67 -20.03 5.89
C HIS A 244 -15.45 -19.81 7.40
N ARG A 245 -15.50 -20.86 8.22
CA ARG A 245 -15.28 -20.74 9.68
C ARG A 245 -13.92 -20.14 10.01
N VAL A 246 -12.86 -20.57 9.31
CA VAL A 246 -11.50 -20.05 9.53
C VAL A 246 -11.44 -18.55 9.23
N LEU A 247 -11.96 -18.13 8.07
CA LEU A 247 -11.97 -16.73 7.66
C LEU A 247 -12.85 -15.87 8.56
N SER A 248 -14.01 -16.38 9.03
CA SER A 248 -14.86 -15.70 10.00
C SER A 248 -14.10 -15.43 11.30
N ARG A 249 -13.52 -16.48 11.89
CA ARG A 249 -12.77 -16.41 13.16
C ARG A 249 -11.58 -15.48 13.10
N SER A 250 -10.84 -15.49 11.99
CA SER A 250 -9.64 -14.67 11.87
C SER A 250 -9.93 -13.17 12.03
N ALA A 251 -11.06 -12.70 11.51
CA ALA A 251 -11.44 -11.30 11.69
C ALA A 251 -12.15 -11.04 13.02
N GLU A 252 -13.00 -11.96 13.49
CA GLU A 252 -13.70 -11.84 14.77
C GLU A 252 -12.72 -11.69 15.94
N TYR A 253 -11.71 -12.56 15.99
CA TYR A 253 -10.67 -12.55 17.02
C TYR A 253 -9.47 -11.67 16.67
N LYS A 254 -9.53 -10.91 15.57
CA LYS A 254 -8.49 -9.95 15.15
C LYS A 254 -7.09 -10.56 15.09
N THR A 255 -6.94 -11.81 14.61
CA THR A 255 -5.67 -12.57 14.61
C THR A 255 -4.71 -12.18 13.49
N SER A 256 -4.70 -10.92 13.10
CA SER A 256 -3.93 -10.42 11.95
C SER A 256 -2.63 -9.71 12.34
N GLY A 257 -2.33 -9.62 13.64
CA GLY A 257 -1.16 -8.92 14.16
C GLY A 257 0.16 -9.46 13.61
N TRP A 258 0.31 -10.78 13.54
CA TRP A 258 1.51 -11.45 13.01
C TRP A 258 1.84 -11.02 11.57
N LEU A 259 0.81 -10.79 10.74
CA LEU A 259 0.99 -10.40 9.34
C LEU A 259 1.32 -8.91 9.16
N THR A 260 0.99 -8.08 10.16
CA THR A 260 1.26 -6.63 10.12
C THR A 260 2.53 -6.22 10.84
N THR A 261 3.12 -7.14 11.61
CA THR A 261 4.35 -6.92 12.37
C THR A 261 5.54 -6.99 11.43
N LEU A 262 6.57 -6.17 11.67
CA LEU A 262 7.79 -6.22 10.87
C LEU A 262 8.63 -7.43 11.28
N PRO A 263 9.19 -8.20 10.33
CA PRO A 263 10.17 -9.23 10.66
C PRO A 263 11.42 -8.56 11.26
N SER A 264 11.81 -9.00 12.45
CA SER A 264 13.00 -8.57 13.17
C SER A 264 13.58 -9.76 13.92
N THR A 265 14.89 -9.96 13.82
CA THR A 265 15.63 -10.96 14.60
C THR A 265 15.63 -10.58 16.07
N ASP A 266 15.91 -9.31 16.37
CA ASP A 266 16.12 -8.82 17.74
C ASP A 266 14.83 -8.85 18.56
N ASN A 267 13.68 -8.71 17.89
CA ASN A 267 12.36 -8.74 18.53
C ASN A 267 11.68 -10.12 18.42
N ASN A 268 12.37 -11.12 17.87
CA ASN A 268 11.83 -12.46 17.59
C ASN A 268 10.48 -12.44 16.85
N THR A 269 10.33 -11.52 15.89
CA THR A 269 9.12 -11.38 15.06
C THR A 269 9.31 -11.95 13.66
N GLY A 270 10.51 -12.43 13.33
CA GLY A 270 10.83 -13.03 12.05
C GLY A 270 10.35 -14.48 11.95
N LEU A 271 9.34 -14.72 11.13
CA LEU A 271 8.98 -16.08 10.67
C LEU A 271 9.89 -16.55 9.53
N ASP A 272 10.27 -17.81 9.57
CA ASP A 272 10.94 -18.47 8.45
C ASP A 272 9.99 -18.67 7.26
N ALA A 273 10.54 -19.22 6.16
CA ALA A 273 9.79 -19.38 4.92
C ALA A 273 8.66 -20.42 5.00
N ALA A 274 8.83 -21.48 5.80
CA ALA A 274 7.82 -22.52 6.01
C ALA A 274 6.75 -22.02 6.99
N GLU A 275 7.16 -21.45 8.12
CA GLU A 275 6.28 -20.87 9.14
C GLU A 275 5.34 -19.83 8.55
N PHE A 276 5.87 -18.89 7.74
CA PHE A 276 5.05 -17.87 7.10
C PHE A 276 4.07 -18.48 6.10
N ARG A 277 4.52 -19.40 5.24
CA ARG A 277 3.66 -20.07 4.24
C ARG A 277 2.57 -20.89 4.89
N ASP A 278 2.89 -21.64 5.93
CA ASP A 278 1.94 -22.47 6.65
C ASP A 278 0.94 -21.61 7.41
N ALA A 279 1.39 -20.57 8.10
CA ALA A 279 0.51 -19.60 8.76
C ALA A 279 -0.44 -18.93 7.77
N LEU A 280 0.04 -18.55 6.59
CA LEU A 280 -0.78 -17.95 5.54
C LEU A 280 -1.79 -18.95 4.97
N ASN A 281 -1.37 -20.16 4.62
CA ASN A 281 -2.29 -21.20 4.13
C ASN A 281 -3.35 -21.56 5.19
N MET A 282 -2.95 -21.75 6.44
CA MET A 282 -3.87 -22.02 7.55
C MET A 282 -4.87 -20.88 7.76
N ARG A 283 -4.45 -19.61 7.64
CA ARG A 283 -5.32 -18.43 7.72
C ARG A 283 -6.46 -18.46 6.70
N TYR A 284 -6.21 -19.00 5.51
CA TYR A 284 -7.23 -19.15 4.46
C TYR A 284 -7.89 -20.53 4.45
N GLY A 285 -7.66 -21.35 5.49
CA GLY A 285 -8.20 -22.71 5.61
C GLY A 285 -7.67 -23.67 4.54
N ARG A 286 -6.55 -23.33 3.90
CA ARG A 286 -5.84 -24.17 2.94
C ARG A 286 -5.01 -25.23 3.67
N HIS A 287 -4.72 -26.32 2.98
CA HIS A 287 -3.80 -27.33 3.45
C HIS A 287 -2.37 -26.81 3.27
N PRO A 288 -1.50 -26.83 4.30
CA PRO A 288 -0.10 -26.44 4.16
C PRO A 288 0.60 -27.34 3.14
N PRO A 289 1.38 -26.79 2.18
CA PRO A 289 1.92 -27.56 1.07
C PRO A 289 2.94 -28.64 1.49
N GLY A 290 3.61 -28.47 2.64
CA GLY A 290 4.59 -29.43 3.16
C GLY A 290 4.03 -30.48 4.13
N LEU A 291 2.72 -30.49 4.39
CA LEU A 291 2.15 -31.43 5.35
C LEU A 291 2.04 -32.83 4.72
N ALA A 292 2.62 -33.84 5.37
CA ALA A 292 2.55 -35.22 4.90
C ALA A 292 1.09 -35.70 4.79
N ALA A 293 0.81 -36.68 3.93
CA ALA A 293 -0.54 -37.20 3.75
C ALA A 293 -1.05 -37.97 4.98
N ARG A 294 -0.14 -38.58 5.75
CA ARG A 294 -0.45 -39.41 6.92
C ARG A 294 0.52 -39.10 8.07
N CYS A 295 0.02 -39.28 9.28
CA CYS A 295 0.79 -39.11 10.50
C CYS A 295 1.74 -40.30 10.67
N GLU A 296 3.03 -40.04 10.83
CA GLU A 296 4.05 -41.09 10.94
C GLU A 296 3.87 -41.99 12.17
N HIS A 297 3.22 -41.48 13.23
CA HIS A 297 3.10 -42.20 14.51
C HIS A 297 1.77 -42.95 14.70
N CYS A 298 0.69 -42.52 14.04
CA CYS A 298 -0.61 -43.18 14.16
C CYS A 298 -1.26 -43.55 12.83
N ASN A 299 -0.58 -43.26 11.71
CA ASN A 299 -0.96 -43.60 10.33
C ASN A 299 -2.33 -43.06 9.86
N GLN A 300 -2.93 -42.14 10.62
CA GLN A 300 -4.18 -41.47 10.23
C GLN A 300 -3.90 -40.35 9.22
N PRO A 301 -4.89 -39.95 8.39
CA PRO A 301 -4.76 -38.79 7.52
C PRO A 301 -4.32 -37.56 8.31
N LEU A 302 -3.20 -36.96 7.91
CA LEU A 302 -2.61 -35.84 8.63
C LEU A 302 -3.22 -34.54 8.12
N THR A 303 -4.27 -34.11 8.82
CA THR A 303 -4.82 -32.76 8.68
C THR A 303 -4.13 -31.82 9.66
N VAL A 304 -4.28 -30.51 9.49
CA VAL A 304 -3.85 -29.53 10.49
C VAL A 304 -4.45 -29.89 11.86
N ASP A 305 -5.76 -30.14 11.91
CA ASP A 305 -6.46 -30.51 13.15
C ASP A 305 -5.89 -31.80 13.78
N HIS A 306 -5.54 -32.79 12.95
CA HIS A 306 -4.86 -34.00 13.43
C HIS A 306 -3.46 -33.69 13.98
N ALA A 307 -2.65 -32.91 13.26
CA ALA A 307 -1.31 -32.52 13.70
C ALA A 307 -1.35 -31.81 15.06
N LEU A 308 -2.38 -31.00 15.29
CA LEU A 308 -2.56 -30.26 16.55
C LEU A 308 -3.06 -31.13 17.72
N CYS A 309 -3.79 -32.20 17.44
CA CYS A 309 -4.47 -33.01 18.47
C CYS A 309 -3.85 -34.39 18.67
N CYS A 310 -2.96 -34.83 17.79
CA CYS A 310 -2.42 -36.18 17.84
C CYS A 310 -1.46 -36.34 19.02
N LYS A 311 -1.89 -37.15 20.01
CA LYS A 311 -1.10 -37.47 21.20
C LYS A 311 0.20 -38.22 20.90
N ARG A 312 0.29 -38.86 19.72
CA ARG A 312 1.48 -39.63 19.29
C ARG A 312 2.42 -38.83 18.39
N TYR A 313 1.97 -37.72 17.83
CA TYR A 313 2.76 -36.88 16.90
C TYR A 313 3.72 -35.93 17.60
N GLY A 314 3.72 -35.88 18.94
CA GLY A 314 4.68 -35.13 19.74
C GLY A 314 4.49 -33.60 19.76
N LEU A 315 3.78 -33.01 18.78
CA LEU A 315 3.55 -31.56 18.72
C LEU A 315 2.85 -30.98 19.95
N VAL A 316 1.93 -31.73 20.57
CA VAL A 316 1.25 -31.28 21.80
C VAL A 316 2.24 -31.08 22.94
N ILE A 317 3.14 -32.05 23.14
CA ILE A 317 4.17 -32.00 24.19
C ILE A 317 5.18 -30.90 23.87
N ARG A 318 5.64 -30.83 22.62
CA ARG A 318 6.60 -29.81 22.17
C ARG A 318 6.07 -28.39 22.40
N ARG A 319 4.81 -28.11 22.08
CA ARG A 319 4.20 -26.79 22.32
C ARG A 319 4.08 -26.44 23.80
N HIS A 320 3.73 -27.41 24.64
CA HIS A 320 3.70 -27.18 26.09
C HIS A 320 5.10 -26.88 26.62
N ASN A 321 6.12 -27.59 26.12
CA ASN A 321 7.51 -27.32 26.48
C ASN A 321 7.95 -25.94 25.98
N GLU A 322 7.70 -25.58 24.72
CA GLU A 322 8.04 -24.26 24.17
C GLU A 322 7.39 -23.12 24.97
N LEU A 323 6.11 -23.23 25.33
CA LEU A 323 5.45 -22.23 26.19
C LEU A 323 6.09 -22.17 27.58
N ARG A 324 6.30 -23.33 28.23
CA ARG A 324 6.94 -23.42 29.55
C ARG A 324 8.32 -22.77 29.51
N ASP A 325 9.13 -23.12 28.53
CA ASP A 325 10.51 -22.67 28.39
C ASP A 325 10.56 -21.17 28.09
N THR A 326 9.67 -20.66 27.23
CA THR A 326 9.52 -19.21 26.98
C THR A 326 9.11 -18.47 28.25
N PHE A 327 8.16 -18.99 29.03
CA PHE A 327 7.78 -18.37 30.31
C PHE A 327 8.93 -18.40 31.31
N ALA A 328 9.69 -19.50 31.38
CA ALA A 328 10.83 -19.61 32.26
C ALA A 328 11.90 -18.56 31.91
N GLU A 329 12.20 -18.40 30.62
CA GLU A 329 13.13 -17.38 30.12
C GLU A 329 12.65 -15.96 30.45
N LEU A 330 11.38 -15.63 30.18
CA LEU A 330 10.82 -14.31 30.50
C LEU A 330 10.84 -14.02 32.00
N ILE A 331 10.58 -15.03 32.84
CA ILE A 331 10.65 -14.91 34.30
C ILE A 331 12.10 -14.72 34.74
N GLY A 332 13.05 -15.47 34.19
CA GLY A 332 14.48 -15.31 34.46
C GLY A 332 14.99 -13.91 34.07
N MET A 333 14.57 -13.39 32.92
CA MET A 333 14.89 -12.02 32.51
C MET A 333 14.28 -10.95 33.44
N ALA A 334 13.06 -11.19 33.94
CA ALA A 334 12.36 -10.24 34.79
C ALA A 334 12.90 -10.22 36.23
N TRP A 335 13.26 -11.39 36.78
CA TRP A 335 13.57 -11.57 38.20
C TRP A 335 15.02 -11.96 38.49
N GLY A 336 15.87 -12.14 37.47
CA GLY A 336 17.22 -12.70 37.58
C GLY A 336 17.16 -14.22 37.71
N ASP A 337 18.18 -14.92 37.20
CA ASP A 337 18.29 -16.38 37.35
C ASP A 337 18.20 -16.74 38.84
N ALA A 338 17.13 -17.43 39.22
CA ALA A 338 16.95 -17.98 40.56
C ALA A 338 17.82 -19.25 40.71
N ASP A 339 19.12 -19.11 40.48
CA ASP A 339 20.13 -20.17 40.63
C ASP A 339 21.05 -19.87 41.82
N GLU A 340 20.50 -19.35 42.92
CA GLU A 340 21.13 -19.48 44.23
C GLU A 340 20.07 -19.75 45.29
N CYS A 341 20.14 -20.94 45.88
CA CYS A 341 19.55 -21.44 47.13
C CYS A 341 18.60 -22.61 46.90
N TYR A 342 19.14 -23.83 46.92
CA TYR A 342 18.83 -24.84 47.95
C TYR A 342 19.86 -25.97 47.81
N ALA A 343 20.92 -25.88 48.63
CA ALA A 343 21.76 -27.01 49.02
C ALA A 343 21.13 -27.71 50.24
#